data_AF-A0A1G5RUY5-F1
#
_entry.id   AF-A0A1G5RUY5-F1
#
_cell.length_a   1.000
_cell.length_b   1.000
_cell.length_c   1.000
_cell.angle_alpha   90.00
_cell.angle_beta   90.00
_cell.angle_gamma   90.00
#
_symmetry.space_group_name_H-M   'P 1'
#
loop_
_entity.id
_entity.type
_entity.pdbx_description
1 polymer ?
#
loop_
_entity_poly.entity_id
_entity_poly.type
_entity_poly.pdbx_seq_one_letter_code
_entity_poly.pdbx_strand_id
1 'polypeptide(L)'
;MEIIEYSYDIDNISYSLDKYFDENTVFFDIECTGLSPRKAFIYLIGYAVRLGNKITITQLLANNEAEELEVLEEFERVICKYDNLLGFNSTRFDEAFIVERCRKYKFNTTIKSKHHVDMYLTTTKAKCLLDLPNYKQKTIEEFLGLHRDDKYNGGELIPVYQHYSLMGDQESKDLILLHNFEDIKGMIYISDIMAYTDLLTSDLRYISHESDENKLRFEVETSINLPNSINKIREYGMYIIKGNRIYVTLNLFKGSLFTFLPDYRNYYYLINEDIIVPKSIGESIDKSCRRPASRQDCKVSAEGSFVALPKGFDVGNTRVFKPEYNSKEAYVSVTDIKEDIFIKITRYMLKH
;
A
#
# COMPACT_ATOMS: atom_id res chain seq x y z
N MET A 1 31.66 10.78 -23.14
CA MET A 1 30.87 10.66 -21.89
C MET A 1 31.81 10.55 -20.69
N GLU A 2 31.37 10.96 -19.50
CA GLU A 2 32.02 10.68 -18.22
C GLU A 2 31.23 9.67 -17.38
N ILE A 3 31.94 8.76 -16.69
CA ILE A 3 31.36 7.80 -15.76
C ILE A 3 31.88 8.12 -14.37
N ILE A 4 30.97 8.35 -13.43
CA ILE A 4 31.30 8.62 -12.03
C ILE A 4 30.66 7.55 -11.16
N GLU A 5 31.43 6.93 -10.27
CA GLU A 5 30.96 5.86 -9.39
C GLU A 5 31.15 6.21 -7.91
N TYR A 6 30.12 5.94 -7.12
CA TYR A 6 30.13 6.08 -5.67
C TYR A 6 29.61 4.80 -5.05
N SER A 7 30.31 4.27 -4.05
CA SER A 7 29.86 3.09 -3.32
C SER A 7 29.79 3.36 -1.83
N TYR A 8 28.78 2.80 -1.19
CA TYR A 8 28.63 2.83 0.26
C TYR A 8 27.93 1.55 0.74
N ASP A 9 28.20 1.17 1.98
CA ASP A 9 27.51 0.06 2.64
C ASP A 9 26.27 0.58 3.37
N ILE A 10 25.22 -0.24 3.39
CA ILE A 10 24.02 -0.02 4.20
C ILE A 10 24.10 -0.94 5.42
N ASP A 11 24.01 -0.37 6.61
CA ASP A 11 24.11 -1.14 7.86
C ASP A 11 22.89 -2.04 8.11
N ASN A 12 21.71 -1.61 7.65
CA ASN A 12 20.46 -2.32 7.88
C ASN A 12 19.60 -2.31 6.61
N ILE A 13 19.36 -3.50 6.05
CA ILE A 13 18.48 -3.67 4.89
C ILE A 13 17.04 -3.73 5.39
N SER A 14 16.24 -2.75 5.01
CA SER A 14 14.81 -2.73 5.31
C SER A 14 14.05 -3.81 4.52
N TYR A 15 12.82 -4.11 4.94
CA TYR A 15 11.93 -5.02 4.21
C TYR A 15 11.77 -4.64 2.73
N SER A 16 11.57 -3.34 2.45
CA SER A 16 11.31 -2.88 1.08
C SER A 16 12.58 -2.91 0.23
N LEU A 17 13.75 -2.57 0.80
CA LEU A 17 15.01 -2.70 0.09
C LEU A 17 15.33 -4.16 -0.26
N ASP A 18 15.11 -5.08 0.66
CA ASP A 18 15.36 -6.50 0.41
C ASP A 18 14.46 -7.06 -0.70
N LYS A 19 13.18 -6.66 -0.67
CA LYS A 19 12.17 -7.15 -1.62
C LYS A 19 12.24 -6.50 -3.00
N TYR A 20 12.45 -5.20 -3.07
CA TYR A 20 12.31 -4.43 -4.31
C TYR A 20 13.64 -4.09 -4.96
N PHE A 21 14.71 -3.92 -4.17
CA PHE A 21 16.03 -3.58 -4.68
C PHE A 21 17.02 -4.70 -4.37
N ASP A 22 16.76 -5.90 -4.90
CA ASP A 22 17.69 -7.03 -4.79
C ASP A 22 18.87 -6.91 -5.77
N GLU A 23 19.74 -7.92 -5.80
CA GLU A 23 20.89 -7.95 -6.70
C GLU A 23 20.50 -8.08 -8.19
N ASN A 24 19.21 -8.25 -8.50
CA ASN A 24 18.64 -8.33 -9.84
C ASN A 24 17.80 -7.09 -10.21
N THR A 25 17.86 -6.02 -9.41
CA THR A 25 17.16 -4.76 -9.66
C THR A 25 18.13 -3.60 -9.91
N VAL A 26 17.79 -2.75 -10.88
CA VAL A 26 18.44 -1.45 -11.10
C VAL A 26 17.50 -0.31 -10.72
N PHE A 27 17.94 0.56 -9.83
CA PHE A 27 17.34 1.87 -9.62
C PHE A 27 17.84 2.84 -10.68
N PHE A 28 17.02 3.73 -11.21
CA PHE A 28 17.50 4.77 -12.12
C PHE A 28 16.65 6.05 -12.13
N ASP A 29 17.29 7.13 -12.55
CA ASP A 29 16.72 8.45 -12.77
C ASP A 29 17.44 9.14 -13.94
N ILE A 30 16.73 10.00 -14.68
CA ILE A 30 17.32 10.77 -15.78
C ILE A 30 17.21 12.28 -15.55
N GLU A 31 18.24 12.98 -15.99
CA GLU A 31 18.19 14.41 -16.19
C GLU A 31 18.21 14.77 -17.67
N CYS A 32 17.37 15.73 -18.05
CA CYS A 32 17.18 16.10 -19.44
C CYS A 32 17.14 17.62 -19.63
N THR A 33 17.46 18.07 -20.84
CA THR A 33 17.43 19.50 -21.20
C THR A 33 16.03 20.07 -21.43
N GLY A 34 14.99 19.33 -21.03
CA GLY A 34 13.58 19.73 -21.11
C GLY A 34 12.62 18.55 -21.17
N LEU A 35 11.33 18.80 -20.93
CA LEU A 35 10.31 17.76 -20.72
C LEU A 35 9.86 17.00 -21.99
N SER A 36 10.34 17.39 -23.17
CA SER A 36 9.92 16.78 -24.44
C SER A 36 11.06 15.98 -25.08
N PRO A 37 10.99 14.63 -25.13
CA PRO A 37 12.06 13.81 -25.69
C PRO A 37 12.30 14.03 -27.19
N ARG A 38 11.37 14.69 -27.89
CA ARG A 38 11.51 15.08 -29.30
C ARG A 38 12.43 16.28 -29.50
N LYS A 39 12.56 17.15 -28.51
CA LYS A 39 13.29 18.43 -28.60
C LYS A 39 14.48 18.50 -27.66
N ALA A 40 14.37 17.89 -26.49
CA ALA A 40 15.40 17.80 -25.48
C ALA A 40 16.16 16.47 -25.59
N PHE A 41 17.26 16.36 -24.86
CA PHE A 41 18.09 15.17 -24.78
C PHE A 41 18.42 14.86 -23.31
N ILE A 42 18.76 13.61 -23.04
CA ILE A 42 19.22 13.12 -21.74
C ILE A 42 20.70 13.47 -21.60
N TYR A 43 21.04 14.27 -20.59
CA TYR A 43 22.43 14.62 -20.34
C TYR A 43 23.05 13.84 -19.19
N LEU A 44 22.23 13.23 -18.33
CA LEU A 44 22.71 12.41 -17.23
C LEU A 44 21.71 11.28 -17.00
N ILE A 45 22.22 10.04 -16.95
CA ILE A 45 21.51 8.90 -16.39
C ILE A 45 22.28 8.48 -15.15
N GLY A 46 21.65 8.57 -14.00
CA GLY A 46 22.18 7.95 -12.81
C GLY A 46 21.42 6.67 -12.50
N TYR A 47 22.15 5.66 -12.04
CA TYR A 47 21.55 4.39 -11.64
C TYR A 47 22.25 3.80 -10.42
N ALA A 48 21.56 2.94 -9.68
CA ALA A 48 22.11 2.22 -8.55
C ALA A 48 21.90 0.72 -8.70
N VAL A 49 22.91 -0.04 -8.28
CA VAL A 49 22.89 -1.50 -8.17
C VAL A 49 23.31 -1.91 -6.77
N ARG A 50 22.83 -3.06 -6.30
CA ARG A 50 23.17 -3.61 -4.99
C ARG A 50 23.87 -4.97 -5.13
N LEU A 51 24.88 -5.18 -4.29
CA LEU A 51 25.52 -6.47 -4.06
C LEU A 51 25.64 -6.69 -2.55
N GLY A 52 24.85 -7.61 -2.00
CA GLY A 52 24.67 -7.76 -0.56
C GLY A 52 24.24 -6.45 0.10
N ASN A 53 25.09 -5.92 0.98
CA ASN A 53 24.86 -4.66 1.68
C ASN A 53 25.49 -3.45 0.99
N LYS A 54 26.21 -3.65 -0.12
CA LYS A 54 26.90 -2.58 -0.82
C LYS A 54 26.02 -2.04 -1.94
N ILE A 55 25.76 -0.73 -1.91
CA ILE A 55 25.16 -0.01 -3.02
C ILE A 55 26.26 0.70 -3.81
N THR A 56 26.17 0.59 -5.13
CA THR A 56 26.97 1.38 -6.05
C THR A 56 26.05 2.25 -6.89
N ILE A 57 26.19 3.56 -6.77
CA ILE A 57 25.54 4.56 -7.62
C ILE A 57 26.54 4.95 -8.72
N THR A 58 26.09 4.88 -9.97
CA THR A 58 26.87 5.25 -11.15
C THR A 58 26.13 6.32 -11.93
N GLN A 59 26.87 7.33 -12.38
CA GLN A 59 26.36 8.49 -13.12
C GLN A 59 27.02 8.56 -14.48
N LEU A 60 26.20 8.51 -15.53
CA LEU A 60 26.61 8.59 -16.94
C LEU A 60 26.34 10.00 -17.45
N LEU A 61 27.36 10.86 -17.41
CA LEU A 61 27.24 12.27 -17.77
C LEU A 61 27.69 12.50 -19.22
N ALA A 62 26.82 13.06 -20.04
CA ALA A 62 27.16 13.58 -21.35
C ALA A 62 27.75 14.99 -21.21
N ASN A 63 28.89 15.24 -21.85
CA ASN A 63 29.47 16.59 -21.92
C ASN A 63 28.65 17.52 -22.83
N ASN A 64 27.94 16.96 -23.82
CA ASN A 64 27.11 17.67 -24.80
C ASN A 64 26.14 16.68 -25.50
N GLU A 65 25.23 17.17 -26.35
CA GLU A 65 24.22 16.34 -27.04
C GLU A 65 24.83 15.22 -27.91
N ALA A 66 26.05 15.40 -28.44
CA ALA A 66 26.67 14.39 -29.30
C ALA A 66 27.02 13.09 -28.54
N GLU A 67 27.13 13.15 -27.22
CA GLU A 67 27.44 12.00 -26.36
C GLU A 67 26.21 11.28 -25.81
N GLU A 68 24.98 11.75 -26.07
CA GLU A 68 23.77 11.11 -25.53
C GLU A 68 23.64 9.63 -25.97
N LEU A 69 24.02 9.31 -27.21
CA LEU A 69 23.98 7.93 -27.69
C LEU A 69 24.91 7.02 -26.88
N GLU A 70 26.11 7.50 -26.53
CA GLU A 70 27.06 6.77 -25.69
C GLU A 70 26.48 6.51 -24.29
N VAL A 71 25.79 7.50 -23.71
CA VAL A 71 25.06 7.36 -22.44
C VAL A 71 23.97 6.29 -22.52
N LEU A 72 23.17 6.29 -23.59
CA LEU A 72 22.08 5.33 -23.78
C LEU A 72 22.60 3.91 -24.02
N GLU A 73 23.66 3.75 -24.81
CA GLU A 73 24.31 2.46 -25.07
C GLU A 73 24.91 1.87 -23.80
N GLU A 74 25.56 2.70 -22.97
CA GLU A 74 26.12 2.25 -21.71
C GLU A 74 25.04 1.86 -20.71
N PHE A 75 23.97 2.64 -20.58
CA PHE A 75 22.85 2.27 -19.72
C PHE A 75 22.17 0.97 -20.19
N GLU A 76 21.96 0.80 -21.49
CA GLU A 76 21.42 -0.44 -22.05
C GLU A 76 22.28 -1.66 -21.72
N ARG A 77 23.61 -1.52 -21.85
CA ARG A 77 24.58 -2.58 -21.50
C ARG A 77 24.47 -3.00 -20.03
N VAL A 78 24.15 -2.06 -19.14
CA VAL A 78 23.92 -2.33 -17.72
C VAL A 78 22.60 -3.05 -17.51
N ILE A 79 21.47 -2.45 -17.91
CA ILE A 79 20.14 -3.02 -17.64
C ILE A 79 19.92 -4.37 -18.31
N CYS A 80 20.66 -4.71 -19.37
CA CYS A 80 20.64 -6.04 -19.99
C CYS A 80 21.00 -7.17 -19.01
N LYS A 81 21.74 -6.88 -17.94
CA LYS A 81 22.20 -7.86 -16.94
C LYS A 81 21.19 -8.10 -15.81
N TYR A 82 20.12 -7.32 -15.77
CA TYR A 82 19.13 -7.31 -14.68
C TYR A 82 17.73 -7.54 -15.25
N ASP A 83 16.84 -8.15 -14.49
CA ASP A 83 15.46 -8.37 -14.92
C ASP A 83 14.51 -7.25 -14.47
N ASN A 84 14.85 -6.59 -13.36
CA ASN A 84 13.98 -5.61 -12.71
C ASN A 84 14.51 -4.19 -12.83
N LEU A 85 13.58 -3.25 -13.02
CA LEU A 85 13.83 -1.81 -12.94
C LEU A 85 12.97 -1.21 -11.84
N LEU A 86 13.51 -0.22 -11.14
CA LEU A 86 12.82 0.48 -10.07
C LEU A 86 13.08 1.99 -10.20
N GLY A 87 12.03 2.78 -10.06
CA GLY A 87 12.14 4.24 -10.11
C GLY A 87 10.87 4.93 -9.62
N PHE A 88 10.92 6.26 -9.53
CA PHE A 88 9.83 7.06 -8.99
C PHE A 88 9.08 7.79 -10.11
N ASN A 89 7.86 7.35 -10.42
CA ASN A 89 7.10 7.87 -11.58
C ASN A 89 7.85 7.67 -12.93
N SER A 90 8.77 6.72 -12.95
CA SER A 90 9.73 6.45 -14.03
C SER A 90 9.12 5.75 -15.24
N THR A 91 8.03 5.00 -15.07
CA THR A 91 7.36 4.32 -16.19
C THR A 91 6.71 5.29 -17.17
N ARG A 92 6.30 6.47 -16.67
CA ARG A 92 5.60 7.50 -17.45
C ARG A 92 6.53 8.54 -18.03
N PHE A 93 7.61 8.87 -17.33
CA PHE A 93 8.55 9.89 -17.75
C PHE A 93 9.84 9.25 -18.26
N ASP A 94 10.69 8.76 -17.37
CA ASP A 94 12.07 8.33 -17.64
C ASP A 94 12.15 7.24 -18.72
N GLU A 95 11.42 6.14 -18.53
CA GLU A 95 11.37 5.02 -19.47
C GLU A 95 10.85 5.47 -20.84
N ALA A 96 9.77 6.27 -20.85
CA ALA A 96 9.20 6.77 -22.09
C ALA A 96 10.16 7.72 -22.82
N PHE A 97 10.92 8.52 -22.07
CA PHE A 97 11.93 9.43 -22.59
C PHE A 97 13.08 8.63 -23.22
N ILE A 98 13.65 7.66 -22.51
CA ILE A 98 14.72 6.78 -23.00
C ILE A 98 14.28 6.09 -24.29
N VAL A 99 13.07 5.51 -24.33
CA VAL A 99 12.56 4.83 -25.53
C VAL A 99 12.48 5.77 -26.74
N GLU A 100 11.98 7.00 -26.56
CA GLU A 100 11.87 7.96 -27.66
C GLU A 100 13.25 8.47 -28.12
N ARG A 101 14.22 8.63 -27.21
CA ARG A 101 15.61 8.97 -27.57
C ARG A 101 16.30 7.83 -28.30
N CYS A 102 16.19 6.60 -27.82
CA CYS A 102 16.69 5.41 -28.53
C CYS A 102 16.11 5.34 -29.95
N ARG A 103 14.81 5.61 -30.12
CA ARG A 103 14.14 5.68 -31.43
C ARG A 103 14.74 6.75 -32.34
N LYS A 104 15.08 7.94 -31.82
CA LYS A 104 15.75 9.02 -32.59
C LYS A 104 17.09 8.54 -33.17
N TYR A 105 17.86 7.78 -32.40
CA TYR A 105 19.15 7.22 -32.83
C TYR A 105 19.05 5.90 -33.61
N LYS A 106 17.84 5.35 -33.80
CA LYS A 106 17.61 3.99 -34.36
C LYS A 106 18.31 2.90 -33.53
N PHE A 107 18.44 3.13 -32.23
CA PHE A 107 18.97 2.20 -31.26
C PHE A 107 17.83 1.37 -30.65
N ASN A 108 18.03 0.06 -30.54
CA ASN A 108 17.03 -0.84 -29.96
C ASN A 108 17.32 -1.00 -28.47
N THR A 109 16.36 -0.63 -27.63
CA THR A 109 16.44 -0.79 -26.17
C THR A 109 15.55 -1.93 -25.67
N THR A 110 16.02 -2.67 -24.68
CA THR A 110 15.28 -3.74 -24.00
C THR A 110 14.51 -3.24 -22.77
N ILE A 111 14.57 -1.94 -22.43
CA ILE A 111 13.97 -1.38 -21.21
C ILE A 111 12.49 -1.77 -21.02
N LYS A 112 11.70 -1.79 -22.10
CA LYS A 112 10.27 -2.18 -22.10
C LYS A 112 10.01 -3.68 -21.86
N SER A 113 11.04 -4.51 -21.97
CA SER A 113 10.95 -5.95 -21.70
C SER A 113 11.22 -6.29 -20.23
N LYS A 114 11.75 -5.34 -19.45
CA LYS A 114 12.07 -5.52 -18.04
C LYS A 114 10.82 -5.42 -17.18
N HIS A 115 10.85 -6.04 -16.00
CA HIS A 115 9.82 -5.85 -15.00
C HIS A 115 10.06 -4.52 -14.27
N HIS A 116 9.32 -3.49 -14.65
CA HIS A 116 9.48 -2.15 -14.10
C HIS A 116 8.47 -1.86 -12.99
N VAL A 117 8.98 -1.70 -11.77
CA VAL A 117 8.21 -1.27 -10.61
C VAL A 117 8.27 0.25 -10.50
N ASP A 118 7.10 0.88 -10.61
CA ASP A 118 6.97 2.32 -10.38
C ASP A 118 6.58 2.56 -8.91
N MET A 119 7.46 3.21 -8.15
CA MET A 119 7.26 3.46 -6.73
C MET A 119 6.06 4.37 -6.47
N TYR A 120 5.84 5.39 -7.30
CA TYR A 120 4.71 6.30 -7.15
C TYR A 120 3.38 5.55 -7.35
N LEU A 121 3.26 4.78 -8.43
CA LEU A 121 2.05 3.98 -8.68
C LEU A 121 1.83 2.90 -7.62
N THR A 122 2.91 2.29 -7.10
CA THR A 122 2.83 1.29 -6.04
C THR A 122 2.35 1.91 -4.72
N THR A 123 2.93 3.04 -4.33
CA THR A 123 2.60 3.76 -3.08
C THR A 123 1.15 4.24 -3.06
N THR A 124 0.66 4.74 -4.19
CA THR A 124 -0.71 5.28 -4.27
C THR A 124 -1.81 4.22 -4.05
N LYS A 125 -1.49 2.92 -4.08
CA LYS A 125 -2.41 1.85 -3.70
C LYS A 125 -2.69 1.81 -2.18
N ALA A 126 -1.77 2.31 -1.36
CA ALA A 126 -1.92 2.42 0.09
C ALA A 126 -2.49 3.75 0.58
N LYS A 127 -3.17 4.50 -0.31
CA LYS A 127 -3.77 5.80 0.03
C LYS A 127 -4.66 5.78 1.27
N CYS A 128 -5.43 4.69 1.46
CA CYS A 128 -6.29 4.49 2.62
C CYS A 128 -5.53 4.44 3.96
N LEU A 129 -4.25 4.01 3.94
CA LEU A 129 -3.39 3.93 5.12
C LEU A 129 -2.60 5.22 5.34
N LEU A 130 -2.08 5.82 4.27
CA LEU A 130 -1.06 6.87 4.37
C LEU A 130 -1.63 8.28 4.63
N ASP A 131 -2.83 8.62 4.14
CA ASP A 131 -3.45 9.96 4.25
C ASP A 131 -2.52 11.16 3.92
N LEU A 132 -1.53 10.97 3.05
CA LEU A 132 -0.61 12.04 2.66
C LEU A 132 -1.35 13.13 1.85
N PRO A 133 -0.98 14.41 2.01
CA PRO A 133 -1.60 15.51 1.27
C PRO A 133 -1.34 15.40 -0.23
N ASN A 134 -0.20 14.83 -0.61
CA ASN A 134 0.16 14.44 -1.97
C ASN A 134 1.21 13.33 -1.92
N TYR A 135 1.54 12.75 -3.07
CA TYR A 135 2.49 11.63 -3.18
C TYR A 135 3.73 12.03 -3.98
N LYS A 136 4.14 13.31 -3.92
CA LYS A 136 5.44 13.73 -4.42
C LYS A 136 6.53 13.15 -3.53
N GLN A 137 7.71 12.92 -4.09
CA GLN A 137 8.86 12.36 -3.39
C GLN A 137 9.12 13.07 -2.05
N LYS A 138 9.21 14.40 -2.05
CA LYS A 138 9.40 15.21 -0.82
C LYS A 138 8.40 14.92 0.30
N THR A 139 7.11 14.77 -0.03
CA THR A 139 6.09 14.46 0.99
C THR A 139 6.25 13.04 1.54
N ILE A 140 6.73 12.10 0.73
CA ILE A 140 7.07 10.74 1.18
C ILE A 140 8.32 10.74 2.05
N GLU A 141 9.35 11.51 1.67
CA GLU A 141 10.57 11.70 2.47
C GLU A 141 10.23 12.24 3.86
N GLU A 142 9.47 13.33 3.93
CA GLU A 142 8.99 13.92 5.19
C GLU A 142 8.20 12.91 6.03
N PHE A 143 7.30 12.15 5.39
CA PHE A 143 6.55 11.10 6.07
C PHE A 143 7.46 10.02 6.66
N LEU A 144 8.56 9.67 5.99
CA LEU A 144 9.56 8.71 6.46
C LEU A 144 10.60 9.33 7.43
N GLY A 145 10.50 10.63 7.73
CA GLY A 145 11.44 11.33 8.59
C GLY A 145 12.79 11.65 7.92
N LEU A 146 12.83 11.61 6.59
CA LEU A 146 13.98 12.01 5.79
C LEU A 146 13.89 13.51 5.53
N HIS A 147 14.99 14.22 5.76
CA HIS A 147 15.10 15.66 5.49
C HIS A 147 16.16 15.90 4.43
N ARG A 148 15.77 16.51 3.31
CA ARG A 148 16.68 16.96 2.26
C ARG A 148 16.84 18.47 2.32
N ASP A 149 18.07 18.94 2.17
CA ASP A 149 18.38 20.33 1.89
C ASP A 149 18.22 20.59 0.38
N ASP A 150 16.98 20.71 -0.09
CA ASP A 150 16.69 20.97 -1.51
C ASP A 150 17.21 22.35 -1.92
N LYS A 151 18.33 22.39 -2.66
CA LYS A 151 18.86 23.64 -3.23
C LYS A 151 18.30 23.97 -4.61
N TYR A 152 17.95 22.96 -5.42
CA TYR A 152 17.51 23.10 -6.81
C TYR A 152 16.49 22.02 -7.19
N ASN A 153 15.59 22.33 -8.11
CA ASN A 153 14.77 21.34 -8.80
C ASN A 153 15.28 21.07 -10.23
N GLY A 154 14.92 19.95 -10.85
CA GLY A 154 15.41 19.57 -12.18
C GLY A 154 15.22 20.62 -13.29
N GLY A 155 14.19 21.47 -13.21
CA GLY A 155 14.00 22.58 -14.15
C GLY A 155 15.05 23.69 -14.00
N GLU A 156 15.52 23.92 -12.77
CA GLU A 156 16.56 24.91 -12.44
C GLU A 156 17.97 24.40 -12.80
N LEU A 157 18.14 23.10 -13.02
CA LEU A 157 19.41 22.50 -13.44
C LEU A 157 19.66 22.59 -14.95
N ILE A 158 18.63 22.84 -15.76
CA ILE A 158 18.81 22.95 -17.21
C ILE A 158 19.80 24.07 -17.59
N PRO A 159 19.68 25.31 -17.07
CA PRO A 159 20.68 26.36 -17.34
C PRO A 159 22.06 26.03 -16.76
N VAL A 160 22.13 25.30 -15.64
CA VAL A 160 23.39 24.88 -15.01
C VAL A 160 24.13 23.90 -15.92
N TYR A 161 23.43 22.87 -16.42
CA TYR A 161 23.99 21.95 -17.40
C TYR A 161 24.44 22.66 -18.68
N GLN A 162 23.65 23.62 -19.18
CA GLN A 162 24.04 24.41 -20.36
C GLN A 162 25.33 25.21 -20.11
N HIS A 163 25.47 25.79 -18.92
CA HIS A 163 26.69 26.50 -18.53
C HIS A 163 27.89 25.55 -18.46
N TYR A 164 27.75 24.39 -17.83
CA TYR A 164 28.76 23.33 -17.82
C TYR A 164 29.17 22.92 -19.25
N SER A 165 28.20 22.56 -20.09
CA SER A 165 28.45 22.05 -21.44
C SER A 165 29.16 23.07 -22.36
N LEU A 166 28.88 24.36 -22.16
CA LEU A 166 29.50 25.44 -22.95
C LEU A 166 30.85 25.92 -22.40
N MET A 167 30.99 26.03 -21.08
CA MET A 167 32.14 26.67 -20.45
C MET A 167 33.14 25.68 -19.84
N GLY A 168 32.78 24.39 -19.73
CA GLY A 168 33.54 23.40 -18.97
C GLY A 168 33.60 23.73 -17.48
N ASP A 169 32.58 24.41 -16.96
CA ASP A 169 32.56 24.90 -15.58
C ASP A 169 32.38 23.74 -14.57
N GLN A 170 33.37 23.57 -13.70
CA GLN A 170 33.42 22.45 -12.76
C GLN A 170 32.38 22.59 -11.65
N GLU A 171 32.07 23.81 -11.20
CA GLU A 171 31.06 24.02 -10.15
C GLU A 171 29.66 23.63 -10.65
N SER A 172 29.32 24.00 -11.90
CA SER A 172 28.08 23.58 -12.55
C SER A 172 27.99 22.06 -12.70
N LYS A 173 29.10 21.41 -13.06
CA LYS A 173 29.19 19.94 -13.12
C LYS A 173 28.96 19.29 -11.76
N ASP A 174 29.65 19.76 -10.73
CA ASP A 174 29.52 19.22 -9.38
C ASP A 174 28.09 19.38 -8.87
N LEU A 175 27.41 20.47 -9.23
CA LEU A 175 26.01 20.73 -8.86
C LEU A 175 25.03 19.73 -9.50
N ILE A 176 25.13 19.50 -10.81
CA ILE A 176 24.23 18.56 -11.51
C ILE A 176 24.47 17.11 -11.07
N LEU A 177 25.74 16.73 -10.84
CA LEU A 177 26.09 15.40 -10.34
C LEU A 177 25.58 15.20 -8.91
N LEU A 178 25.76 16.19 -8.04
CA LEU A 178 25.29 16.13 -6.67
C LEU A 178 23.77 15.95 -6.61
N HIS A 179 23.01 16.70 -7.41
CA HIS A 179 21.55 16.58 -7.41
C HIS A 179 21.06 15.18 -7.79
N ASN A 180 21.51 14.67 -8.93
CA ASN A 180 21.09 13.34 -9.39
C ASN A 180 21.59 12.23 -8.43
N PHE A 181 22.77 12.37 -7.84
CA PHE A 181 23.25 11.45 -6.80
C PHE A 181 22.32 11.44 -5.58
N GLU A 182 21.93 12.62 -5.09
CA GLU A 182 21.01 12.74 -3.96
C GLU A 182 19.60 12.24 -4.28
N ASP A 183 19.11 12.44 -5.50
CA ASP A 183 17.81 11.93 -5.95
C ASP A 183 17.78 10.40 -5.95
N ILE A 184 18.80 9.76 -6.53
CA ILE A 184 18.90 8.28 -6.55
C ILE A 184 19.05 7.74 -5.14
N LYS A 185 19.94 8.34 -4.35
CA LYS A 185 20.15 7.92 -2.95
C LYS A 185 18.87 8.11 -2.14
N GLY A 186 18.15 9.23 -2.33
CA GLY A 186 16.86 9.50 -1.70
C GLY A 186 15.80 8.47 -2.09
N MET A 187 15.70 8.13 -3.38
CA MET A 187 14.78 7.11 -3.90
C MET A 187 14.98 5.73 -3.27
N ILE A 188 16.23 5.34 -3.05
CA ILE A 188 16.56 4.09 -2.34
C ILE A 188 15.95 4.11 -0.94
N TYR A 189 16.13 5.19 -0.17
CA TYR A 189 15.56 5.29 1.17
C TYR A 189 14.03 5.40 1.19
N ILE A 190 13.42 6.12 0.24
CA ILE A 190 11.96 6.22 0.20
C ILE A 190 11.26 4.95 -0.27
N SER A 191 11.99 3.94 -0.74
CA SER A 191 11.43 2.63 -1.09
C SER A 191 10.64 1.98 0.05
N ASP A 192 10.96 2.34 1.30
CA ASP A 192 10.26 1.89 2.50
C ASP A 192 8.78 2.23 2.55
N ILE A 193 8.34 3.24 1.80
CA ILE A 193 6.91 3.55 1.66
C ILE A 193 6.11 2.42 0.99
N MET A 194 6.76 1.52 0.24
CA MET A 194 6.07 0.41 -0.45
C MET A 194 5.61 -0.67 0.53
N ALA A 195 6.21 -0.77 1.72
CA ALA A 195 5.78 -1.68 2.78
C ALA A 195 4.29 -1.50 3.16
N TYR A 196 3.77 -0.27 3.08
CA TYR A 196 2.36 0.02 3.37
C TYR A 196 1.41 -0.58 2.33
N THR A 197 1.82 -0.62 1.05
CA THR A 197 1.04 -1.29 0.01
C THR A 197 1.06 -2.80 0.21
N ASP A 198 2.22 -3.35 0.54
CA ASP A 198 2.35 -4.78 0.80
C ASP A 198 1.57 -5.24 2.03
N LEU A 199 1.43 -4.38 3.05
CA LEU A 199 0.62 -4.68 4.24
C LEU A 199 -0.83 -5.04 3.87
N LEU A 200 -1.40 -4.39 2.85
CA LEU A 200 -2.77 -4.62 2.40
C LEU A 200 -3.03 -6.04 1.93
N THR A 201 -1.97 -6.77 1.53
CA THR A 201 -2.03 -8.14 1.02
C THR A 201 -1.17 -9.13 1.83
N SER A 202 -0.34 -8.66 2.77
CA SER A 202 0.52 -9.48 3.64
C SER A 202 -0.24 -10.52 4.46
N ASP A 203 0.40 -11.64 4.79
CA ASP A 203 -0.22 -12.61 5.69
C ASP A 203 -0.38 -12.04 7.10
N LEU A 204 -1.52 -12.37 7.72
CA LEU A 204 -1.90 -11.88 9.04
C LEU A 204 -2.09 -13.07 9.98
N ARG A 205 -1.51 -12.96 11.17
CA ARG A 205 -1.60 -13.97 12.22
C ARG A 205 -2.27 -13.38 13.46
N TYR A 206 -3.35 -14.00 13.90
CA TYR A 206 -3.98 -13.66 15.17
C TYR A 206 -3.02 -13.95 16.34
N ILE A 207 -3.01 -13.08 17.35
CA ILE A 207 -2.15 -13.19 18.52
C ILE A 207 -2.97 -13.33 19.80
N SER A 208 -3.80 -12.33 20.09
CA SER A 208 -4.57 -12.26 21.32
C SER A 208 -5.79 -11.37 21.16
N HIS A 209 -6.76 -11.53 22.04
CA HIS A 209 -7.85 -10.57 22.23
C HIS A 209 -8.25 -10.49 23.69
N GLU A 210 -8.82 -9.35 24.05
CA GLU A 210 -9.48 -9.10 25.32
C GLU A 210 -10.74 -8.30 25.07
N SER A 211 -11.77 -8.52 25.88
CA SER A 211 -12.97 -7.70 25.87
C SER A 211 -13.19 -7.12 27.24
N ASP A 212 -13.41 -5.81 27.30
CA ASP A 212 -13.96 -5.17 28.50
C ASP A 212 -15.45 -4.88 28.30
N GLU A 213 -16.03 -4.10 29.21
CA GLU A 213 -17.43 -3.73 29.12
C GLU A 213 -17.78 -3.06 27.80
N ASN A 214 -16.98 -2.16 27.23
CA ASN A 214 -17.40 -1.34 26.09
C ASN A 214 -16.62 -1.61 24.82
N LYS A 215 -15.49 -2.33 24.91
CA LYS A 215 -14.53 -2.47 23.82
C LYS A 215 -14.04 -3.90 23.67
N LEU A 216 -13.83 -4.29 22.42
CA LEU A 216 -13.06 -5.49 22.05
C LEU A 216 -11.71 -5.04 21.51
N ARG A 217 -10.62 -5.48 22.15
CA ARG A 217 -9.26 -5.22 21.70
C ARG A 217 -8.63 -6.52 21.25
N PHE A 218 -7.90 -6.48 20.15
CA PHE A 218 -7.17 -7.64 19.68
C PHE A 218 -5.91 -7.24 18.91
N GLU A 219 -4.98 -8.18 18.88
CA GLU A 219 -3.68 -8.02 18.27
C GLU A 219 -3.50 -9.01 17.13
N VAL A 220 -2.97 -8.49 16.02
CA VAL A 220 -2.61 -9.24 14.83
C VAL A 220 -1.16 -8.93 14.48
N GLU A 221 -0.42 -9.94 14.07
CA GLU A 221 0.93 -9.80 13.56
C GLU A 221 0.96 -9.94 12.03
N THR A 222 1.84 -9.19 11.39
CA THR A 222 2.18 -9.30 9.96
C THR A 222 3.66 -9.65 9.81
N SER A 223 4.04 -10.20 8.66
CA SER A 223 5.44 -10.41 8.29
C SER A 223 6.18 -9.12 7.93
N ILE A 224 5.48 -7.99 7.85
CA ILE A 224 6.04 -6.70 7.40
C ILE A 224 6.28 -5.80 8.60
N ASN A 225 7.53 -5.39 8.78
CA ASN A 225 7.86 -4.34 9.73
C ASN A 225 7.71 -2.96 9.08
N LEU A 226 6.75 -2.16 9.53
CA LEU A 226 6.55 -0.82 8.99
C LEU A 226 7.60 0.17 9.50
N PRO A 227 8.05 1.12 8.65
CA PRO A 227 9.00 2.15 9.07
C PRO A 227 8.39 3.11 10.09
N ASN A 228 7.19 3.64 9.82
CA ASN A 228 6.47 4.55 10.72
C ASN A 228 5.09 4.00 11.10
N SER A 229 4.68 4.28 12.34
CA SER A 229 3.39 3.83 12.86
C SER A 229 2.22 4.55 12.20
N ILE A 230 1.12 3.82 12.00
CA ILE A 230 -0.15 4.36 11.50
C ILE A 230 -1.17 4.31 12.61
N ASN A 231 -2.00 5.35 12.72
CA ASN A 231 -3.16 5.37 13.59
C ASN A 231 -4.39 5.80 12.78
N LYS A 232 -5.46 5.01 12.81
CA LYS A 232 -6.72 5.32 12.15
C LYS A 232 -7.88 5.18 13.11
N ILE A 233 -8.74 6.18 13.09
CA ILE A 233 -10.01 6.20 13.83
C ILE A 233 -11.15 6.13 12.82
N ARG A 234 -12.18 5.36 13.16
CA ARG A 234 -13.42 5.14 12.43
C ARG A 234 -14.59 5.18 13.42
N GLU A 235 -15.82 5.25 12.91
CA GLU A 235 -17.02 5.24 13.75
C GLU A 235 -17.15 3.97 14.61
N TYR A 236 -16.79 2.82 14.04
CA TYR A 236 -16.90 1.51 14.69
C TYR A 236 -15.68 1.12 15.53
N GLY A 237 -14.61 1.92 15.53
CA GLY A 237 -13.38 1.58 16.26
C GLY A 237 -12.14 2.30 15.74
N MET A 238 -10.97 1.82 16.15
CA MET A 238 -9.67 2.33 15.72
C MET A 238 -8.67 1.19 15.55
N TYR A 239 -7.61 1.46 14.81
CA TYR A 239 -6.45 0.58 14.79
C TYR A 239 -5.14 1.38 14.78
N ILE A 240 -4.12 0.79 15.40
CA ILE A 240 -2.75 1.30 15.42
C ILE A 240 -1.85 0.21 14.84
N ILE A 241 -1.00 0.56 13.89
CA ILE A 241 0.04 -0.33 13.37
C ILE A 241 1.38 0.19 13.88
N LYS A 242 2.16 -0.65 14.56
CA LYS A 242 3.48 -0.31 15.07
C LYS A 242 4.44 -1.47 14.83
N GLY A 243 5.50 -1.23 14.06
CA GLY A 243 6.41 -2.27 13.61
C GLY A 243 5.63 -3.34 12.83
N ASN A 244 5.66 -4.57 13.31
CA ASN A 244 4.95 -5.71 12.71
C ASN A 244 3.63 -6.09 13.42
N ARG A 245 3.13 -5.25 14.35
CA ARG A 245 1.90 -5.49 15.11
C ARG A 245 0.80 -4.51 14.75
N ILE A 246 -0.42 -5.03 14.64
CA ILE A 246 -1.66 -4.31 14.40
C ILE A 246 -2.54 -4.48 15.63
N TYR A 247 -2.82 -3.37 16.30
CA TYR A 247 -3.68 -3.31 17.48
C TYR A 247 -5.03 -2.74 17.06
N VAL A 248 -6.09 -3.52 17.18
CA VAL A 248 -7.45 -3.12 16.82
C VAL A 248 -8.27 -2.93 18.08
N THR A 249 -9.08 -1.88 18.13
CA THR A 249 -10.06 -1.61 19.20
C THR A 249 -11.41 -1.32 18.56
N LEU A 250 -12.40 -2.16 18.82
CA LEU A 250 -13.76 -2.03 18.31
C LEU A 250 -14.73 -1.62 19.42
N ASN A 251 -15.72 -0.81 19.07
CA ASN A 251 -16.82 -0.46 19.95
C ASN A 251 -17.82 -1.63 20.02
N LEU A 252 -18.31 -1.94 21.22
CA LEU A 252 -19.30 -2.99 21.43
C LEU A 252 -20.72 -2.41 21.50
N PHE A 253 -21.66 -3.09 20.86
CA PHE A 253 -23.08 -2.91 21.09
C PHE A 253 -23.55 -3.86 22.19
N LYS A 254 -24.18 -3.30 23.24
CA LYS A 254 -24.83 -4.08 24.29
C LYS A 254 -26.34 -4.02 24.16
N GLY A 255 -26.97 -5.16 24.33
CA GLY A 255 -28.42 -5.26 24.40
C GLY A 255 -28.91 -6.54 23.76
N SER A 256 -30.15 -6.52 23.31
CA SER A 256 -30.79 -7.67 22.70
C SER A 256 -30.83 -7.51 21.18
N LEU A 257 -30.28 -8.50 20.47
CA LEU A 257 -30.39 -8.62 19.02
C LEU A 257 -31.07 -9.93 18.65
N PHE A 258 -31.41 -10.07 17.37
CA PHE A 258 -32.15 -11.22 16.87
C PHE A 258 -31.39 -11.91 15.74
N THR A 259 -31.52 -13.23 15.68
CA THR A 259 -31.22 -14.00 14.47
C THR A 259 -32.54 -14.45 13.86
N PHE A 260 -32.71 -14.17 12.58
CA PHE A 260 -33.91 -14.52 11.84
C PHE A 260 -33.69 -15.86 11.12
N LEU A 261 -34.54 -16.83 11.40
CA LEU A 261 -34.44 -18.17 10.84
C LEU A 261 -35.10 -18.20 9.44
N PRO A 262 -34.49 -18.89 8.45
CA PRO A 262 -35.02 -18.91 7.09
C PRO A 262 -36.31 -19.73 6.96
N ASP A 263 -36.49 -20.75 7.81
CA ASP A 263 -37.60 -21.71 7.72
C ASP A 263 -38.86 -21.26 8.49
N TYR A 264 -39.30 -20.03 8.26
CA TYR A 264 -40.49 -19.47 8.94
C TYR A 264 -41.78 -20.28 8.73
N ARG A 265 -41.86 -21.06 7.64
CA ARG A 265 -43.05 -21.81 7.25
C ARG A 265 -43.36 -22.97 8.19
N ASN A 266 -42.37 -23.44 8.95
CA ASN A 266 -42.51 -24.55 9.89
C ASN A 266 -42.78 -24.11 11.34
N TYR A 267 -43.08 -22.82 11.56
CA TYR A 267 -43.38 -22.27 12.87
C TYR A 267 -44.77 -21.61 12.94
N TYR A 268 -45.38 -21.67 14.12
CA TYR A 268 -46.44 -20.77 14.55
C TYR A 268 -45.86 -19.65 15.41
N TYR A 269 -46.44 -18.46 15.30
CA TYR A 269 -46.21 -17.34 16.21
C TYR A 269 -47.34 -17.30 17.23
N LEU A 270 -46.98 -17.27 18.53
CA LEU A 270 -47.91 -17.17 19.64
C LEU A 270 -48.13 -15.70 19.99
N ILE A 271 -49.38 -15.24 19.90
CA ILE A 271 -49.73 -13.82 19.90
C ILE A 271 -49.55 -13.19 21.28
N ASN A 272 -49.85 -13.93 22.34
CA ASN A 272 -49.82 -13.40 23.71
C ASN A 272 -48.42 -13.45 24.32
N GLU A 273 -47.61 -14.42 23.89
CA GLU A 273 -46.30 -14.72 24.45
C GLU A 273 -45.14 -14.11 23.64
N ASP A 274 -45.39 -13.60 22.43
CA ASP A 274 -44.39 -13.05 21.49
C ASP A 274 -43.23 -14.03 21.19
N ILE A 275 -43.55 -15.32 21.03
CA ILE A 275 -42.58 -16.38 20.70
C ILE A 275 -42.99 -17.18 19.48
N ILE A 276 -42.01 -17.88 18.90
CA ILE A 276 -42.23 -18.89 17.86
C ILE A 276 -42.16 -20.30 18.44
N VAL A 277 -43.02 -21.18 17.92
CA VAL A 277 -43.02 -22.61 18.25
C VAL A 277 -43.11 -23.44 16.97
N PRO A 278 -42.39 -24.58 16.88
CA PRO A 278 -42.53 -25.50 15.76
C PRO A 278 -43.99 -25.94 15.58
N LYS A 279 -44.44 -26.08 14.34
CA LYS A 279 -45.84 -26.45 14.05
C LYS A 279 -46.27 -27.75 14.74
N SER A 280 -45.39 -28.73 14.80
CA SER A 280 -45.62 -30.01 15.49
C SER A 280 -45.96 -29.86 16.98
N ILE A 281 -45.46 -28.80 17.64
CA ILE A 281 -45.74 -28.50 19.05
C ILE A 281 -46.93 -27.54 19.17
N GLY A 282 -47.01 -26.55 18.28
CA GLY A 282 -48.06 -25.53 18.32
C GLY A 282 -49.43 -26.02 17.83
N GLU A 283 -49.53 -27.22 17.24
CA GLU A 283 -50.78 -27.78 16.72
C GLU A 283 -51.88 -27.94 17.76
N SER A 284 -51.53 -28.20 19.01
CA SER A 284 -52.47 -28.33 20.13
C SER A 284 -52.92 -27.00 20.74
N ILE A 285 -52.33 -25.87 20.35
CA ILE A 285 -52.66 -24.54 20.87
C ILE A 285 -53.89 -23.98 20.14
N ASP A 286 -54.75 -23.25 20.84
CA ASP A 286 -55.94 -22.62 20.27
C ASP A 286 -55.56 -21.69 19.10
N LYS A 287 -56.32 -21.76 18.00
CA LYS A 287 -56.16 -20.92 16.81
C LYS A 287 -56.35 -19.43 17.12
N SER A 288 -57.08 -19.08 18.17
CA SER A 288 -57.21 -17.68 18.62
C SER A 288 -55.89 -17.12 19.19
N CYS A 289 -55.03 -17.98 19.74
CA CYS A 289 -53.78 -17.61 20.39
C CYS A 289 -52.55 -17.72 19.47
N ARG A 290 -52.71 -18.25 18.24
CA ARG A 290 -51.59 -18.46 17.30
C ARG A 290 -51.93 -18.07 15.88
N ARG A 291 -50.90 -17.72 15.12
CA ARG A 291 -50.97 -17.55 13.66
C ARG A 291 -49.74 -18.15 12.99
N PRO A 292 -49.76 -18.47 11.68
CA PRO A 292 -48.53 -18.80 10.96
C PRO A 292 -47.47 -17.71 11.17
N ALA A 293 -46.23 -18.11 11.45
CA ALA A 293 -45.14 -17.15 11.60
C ALA A 293 -44.87 -16.47 10.24
N SER A 294 -44.57 -15.17 10.27
CA SER A 294 -43.97 -14.45 9.15
C SER A 294 -42.44 -14.53 9.22
N ARG A 295 -41.76 -14.02 8.18
CA ARG A 295 -40.29 -13.92 8.18
C ARG A 295 -39.77 -13.02 9.30
N GLN A 296 -40.53 -11.99 9.69
CA GLN A 296 -40.15 -11.07 10.76
C GLN A 296 -40.38 -11.69 12.15
N ASP A 297 -41.37 -12.58 12.28
CA ASP A 297 -41.67 -13.26 13.54
C ASP A 297 -40.69 -14.39 13.83
N CYS A 298 -40.16 -15.05 12.79
CA CYS A 298 -39.28 -16.20 12.93
C CYS A 298 -37.86 -15.78 13.35
N LYS A 299 -37.74 -15.39 14.61
CA LYS A 299 -36.53 -14.83 15.20
C LYS A 299 -36.22 -15.46 16.55
N VAL A 300 -34.94 -15.50 16.89
CA VAL A 300 -34.43 -15.90 18.21
C VAL A 300 -33.66 -14.73 18.78
N SER A 301 -34.08 -14.24 19.95
CA SER A 301 -33.39 -13.17 20.66
C SER A 301 -32.13 -13.71 21.35
N ALA A 302 -31.10 -12.86 21.43
CA ALA A 302 -29.93 -13.07 22.25
C ALA A 302 -29.53 -11.73 22.89
N GLU A 303 -29.31 -11.75 24.19
CA GLU A 303 -28.78 -10.63 24.94
C GLU A 303 -27.27 -10.83 25.15
N GLY A 304 -26.49 -9.78 24.95
CA GLY A 304 -25.04 -9.85 25.10
C GLY A 304 -24.29 -8.67 24.53
N SER A 305 -23.01 -8.89 24.25
CA SER A 305 -22.10 -7.92 23.64
C SER A 305 -21.81 -8.33 22.19
N PHE A 306 -21.91 -7.36 21.29
CA PHE A 306 -21.84 -7.60 19.85
C PHE A 306 -20.91 -6.60 19.17
N VAL A 307 -20.23 -7.07 18.11
CA VAL A 307 -19.43 -6.23 17.22
C VAL A 307 -20.25 -5.94 15.97
N ALA A 308 -20.34 -4.66 15.59
CA ALA A 308 -20.95 -4.25 14.33
C ALA A 308 -20.07 -4.69 13.15
N LEU A 309 -20.69 -5.37 12.19
CA LEU A 309 -20.02 -5.84 10.98
C LEU A 309 -20.13 -4.79 9.88
N PRO A 310 -19.06 -4.57 9.11
CA PRO A 310 -19.16 -3.76 7.91
C PRO A 310 -20.14 -4.34 6.88
N LYS A 311 -20.66 -3.47 6.01
CA LYS A 311 -21.63 -3.88 4.99
C LYS A 311 -21.00 -4.91 4.03
N GLY A 312 -21.67 -6.05 3.85
CA GLY A 312 -21.20 -7.12 2.95
C GLY A 312 -20.03 -7.94 3.49
N PHE A 313 -19.72 -7.81 4.78
CA PHE A 313 -18.68 -8.58 5.44
C PHE A 313 -19.08 -10.05 5.60
N ASP A 314 -18.23 -10.96 5.12
CA ASP A 314 -18.48 -12.41 5.20
C ASP A 314 -17.92 -13.01 6.50
N VAL A 315 -18.81 -13.47 7.37
CA VAL A 315 -18.48 -14.17 8.63
C VAL A 315 -18.53 -15.70 8.52
N GLY A 316 -18.64 -16.25 7.30
CA GLY A 316 -18.76 -17.69 7.07
C GLY A 316 -19.97 -18.29 7.76
N ASN A 317 -19.77 -19.36 8.53
CA ASN A 317 -20.83 -20.06 9.25
C ASN A 317 -21.17 -19.44 10.62
N THR A 318 -20.56 -18.30 10.96
CA THR A 318 -20.79 -17.65 12.24
C THR A 318 -22.17 -17.01 12.26
N ARG A 319 -22.85 -17.15 13.39
CA ARG A 319 -24.20 -16.63 13.57
C ARG A 319 -24.21 -15.10 13.46
N VAL A 320 -25.08 -14.59 12.61
CA VAL A 320 -25.30 -13.15 12.42
C VAL A 320 -26.53 -12.69 13.19
N PHE A 321 -26.41 -11.52 13.80
CA PHE A 321 -27.46 -10.86 14.58
C PHE A 321 -27.86 -9.54 13.92
N LYS A 322 -29.13 -9.16 14.07
CA LYS A 322 -29.71 -7.92 13.56
C LYS A 322 -30.69 -7.31 14.58
N PRO A 323 -30.84 -5.97 14.60
CA PRO A 323 -31.89 -5.32 15.40
C PRO A 323 -33.29 -5.67 14.86
N GLU A 324 -33.47 -5.65 13.54
CA GLU A 324 -34.73 -5.98 12.87
C GLU A 324 -34.49 -6.80 11.60
N TYR A 325 -35.55 -7.43 11.08
CA TYR A 325 -35.46 -8.30 9.90
C TYR A 325 -34.89 -7.57 8.66
N ASN A 326 -35.33 -6.32 8.47
CA ASN A 326 -34.94 -5.48 7.33
C ASN A 326 -33.70 -4.61 7.60
N SER A 327 -33.10 -4.69 8.79
CA SER A 327 -31.88 -3.95 9.12
C SER A 327 -30.75 -4.32 8.17
N LYS A 328 -30.00 -3.28 7.74
CA LYS A 328 -28.79 -3.44 6.94
C LYS A 328 -27.58 -3.71 7.85
N GLU A 329 -27.65 -3.23 9.08
CA GLU A 329 -26.72 -3.48 10.16
C GLU A 329 -26.73 -4.98 10.49
N ALA A 330 -25.54 -5.52 10.64
CA ALA A 330 -25.31 -6.89 11.01
C ALA A 330 -24.27 -6.91 12.12
N TYR A 331 -24.39 -7.89 12.99
CA TYR A 331 -23.55 -8.01 14.17
C TYR A 331 -23.11 -9.45 14.37
N VAL A 332 -21.99 -9.63 15.05
CA VAL A 332 -21.51 -10.92 15.55
C VAL A 332 -21.39 -10.85 17.06
N SER A 333 -21.79 -11.91 17.77
CA SER A 333 -21.56 -12.00 19.22
C SER A 333 -20.06 -12.07 19.49
N VAL A 334 -19.56 -11.32 20.48
CA VAL A 334 -18.14 -11.35 20.88
C VAL A 334 -17.69 -12.77 21.21
N THR A 335 -18.56 -13.57 21.82
CA THR A 335 -18.29 -14.98 22.20
C THR A 335 -18.12 -15.92 21.02
N ASP A 336 -18.64 -15.55 19.85
CA ASP A 336 -18.67 -16.38 18.66
C ASP A 336 -17.53 -16.02 17.68
N ILE A 337 -16.75 -14.97 18.00
CA ILE A 337 -15.65 -14.50 17.16
C ILE A 337 -14.48 -15.48 17.25
N LYS A 338 -14.11 -16.02 16.10
CA LYS A 338 -12.94 -16.89 15.92
C LYS A 338 -11.78 -16.12 15.32
N GLU A 339 -10.59 -16.71 15.37
CA GLU A 339 -9.33 -16.14 14.87
C GLU A 339 -9.43 -15.64 13.42
N ASP A 340 -10.11 -16.39 12.55
CA ASP A 340 -10.31 -16.03 11.15
C ASP A 340 -11.13 -14.75 10.97
N ILE A 341 -12.10 -14.50 11.86
CA ILE A 341 -12.92 -13.28 11.83
C ILE A 341 -12.09 -12.07 12.24
N PHE A 342 -11.23 -12.18 13.27
CA PHE A 342 -10.31 -11.10 13.65
C PHE A 342 -9.40 -10.69 12.48
N ILE A 343 -8.87 -11.68 11.75
CA ILE A 343 -8.06 -11.45 10.55
C ILE A 343 -8.89 -10.76 9.46
N LYS A 344 -10.11 -11.24 9.17
CA LYS A 344 -11.00 -10.63 8.19
C LYS A 344 -11.36 -9.19 8.55
N ILE A 345 -11.63 -8.90 9.84
CA ILE A 345 -11.94 -7.54 10.32
C ILE A 345 -10.72 -6.64 10.08
N THR A 346 -9.52 -7.11 10.46
CA THR A 346 -8.27 -6.37 10.24
C THR A 346 -8.07 -6.06 8.76
N ARG A 347 -8.23 -7.05 7.87
CA ARG A 347 -8.16 -6.86 6.41
C ARG A 347 -9.13 -5.81 5.90
N TYR A 348 -10.35 -5.80 6.41
CA TYR A 348 -11.35 -4.80 6.05
C TYR A 348 -10.88 -3.40 6.48
N MET A 349 -10.47 -3.23 7.74
CA MET A 349 -10.03 -1.95 8.29
C MET A 349 -8.78 -1.38 7.62
N LEU A 350 -7.87 -2.23 7.14
CA LEU A 350 -6.69 -1.78 6.39
C LEU A 350 -7.07 -1.18 5.02
N LYS A 351 -8.20 -1.59 4.44
CA LYS A 351 -8.65 -1.17 3.11
C LYS A 351 -9.70 -0.04 3.15
N HIS A 352 -10.28 0.23 4.31
CA HIS A 352 -11.40 1.15 4.51
C HIS A 352 -11.20 1.98 5.80
#